data_AF-A0AAW1QEC4-F1
#
_entry.id   AF-A0AAW1QEC4-F1
#
_cell.length_a   1.000
_cell.length_b   1.000
_cell.length_c   1.000
_cell.angle_alpha   90.00
_cell.angle_beta   90.00
_cell.angle_gamma   90.00
#
_symmetry.space_group_name_H-M   'P 1'
#
loop_
_entity.id
_entity.type
_entity.pdbx_description
1 polymer ?
#
loop_
_entity_poly.entity_id
_entity_poly.type
_entity_poly.pdbx_seq_one_letter_code
_entity_poly.pdbx_strand_id
1 'polypeptide(L)'
;MVKMAAAAVQRGLDEGQLRHKVDFLLPVNEKEANFMAIDAVDYPCSLQKEFEACCSLTRLLLEELLGSGTKLLTRRVESGGGQGEPCCVIYPESKAVAAIVFPTADRLSQIKALAKEEGRALLIVNPQWRESGQVVSDFGIGPWKRAAMDFLATFRDSFLLAEQRIGAPGSIDMARGDRYNSGGVVRLLGGHPGGHEVYILASNGSSQRAGMFQHAPSYRELEQLLRDARAAKLDIFEVARRASVQFADDSSDRTDPASSTGEGADGGGPGSLSEAQIDAMDAVSLRRSLAAYSLPTSGRVAKLRERLKEAVAKP
;
A
#
# COMPACT_ATOMS: atom_id res chain seq x y z
N MET A 1 13.30 5.71 0.32
CA MET A 1 12.21 6.04 1.28
C MET A 1 12.77 6.57 2.60
N VAL A 2 13.46 5.76 3.42
CA VAL A 2 13.94 6.19 4.76
C VAL A 2 14.74 7.51 4.74
N LYS A 3 15.75 7.63 3.87
CA LYS A 3 16.54 8.86 3.74
C LYS A 3 15.71 10.10 3.40
N MET A 4 14.66 9.94 2.60
CA MET A 4 13.76 11.05 2.26
C MET A 4 12.91 11.46 3.45
N ALA A 5 12.41 10.48 4.23
CA ALA A 5 11.69 10.74 5.46
C ALA A 5 12.58 11.41 6.51
N ALA A 6 13.81 10.93 6.69
CA ALA A 6 14.80 11.53 7.59
C ALA A 6 15.07 12.98 7.21
N ALA A 7 15.34 13.25 5.93
CA ALA A 7 15.57 14.60 5.45
C ALA A 7 14.35 15.53 5.65
N ALA A 8 13.13 15.02 5.48
CA ALA A 8 11.92 15.82 5.68
C ALA A 8 11.62 16.11 7.16
N VAL A 9 11.85 15.13 8.04
CA VAL A 9 11.78 15.32 9.49
C VAL A 9 12.85 16.30 9.95
N GLN A 10 14.10 16.13 9.50
CA GLN A 10 15.21 17.01 9.86
C GLN A 10 14.92 18.48 9.50
N ARG A 11 14.43 18.74 8.28
CA ARG A 11 14.01 20.09 7.89
C ARG A 11 12.94 20.67 8.81
N GLY A 12 11.96 19.86 9.20
CA GLY A 12 10.95 20.31 10.16
C GLY A 12 11.55 20.61 11.54
N LEU A 13 12.49 19.80 12.02
CA LEU A 13 13.21 20.04 13.28
C LEU A 13 14.02 21.35 13.22
N ASP A 14 14.70 21.61 12.10
CA ASP A 14 15.46 22.84 11.87
C ASP A 14 14.56 24.09 11.87
N GLU A 15 13.29 23.94 11.49
CA GLU A 15 12.24 24.97 11.58
C GLU A 15 11.57 25.06 12.97
N GLY A 16 12.01 24.27 13.94
CA GLY A 16 11.45 24.23 15.30
C GLY A 16 10.16 23.42 15.44
N GLN A 17 9.73 22.69 14.41
CA GLN A 17 8.64 21.73 14.52
C GLN A 17 9.12 20.51 15.31
N LEU A 18 8.44 20.18 16.41
CA LEU A 18 8.78 19.00 17.23
C LEU A 18 7.83 17.82 17.02
N ARG A 19 6.71 18.01 16.32
CA ARG A 19 5.68 16.97 16.14
C ARG A 19 5.53 16.62 14.68
N HIS A 20 5.79 15.36 14.34
CA HIS A 20 5.86 14.88 12.97
C HIS A 20 4.99 13.66 12.76
N LYS A 21 4.34 13.58 11.60
CA LYS A 21 3.67 12.38 11.10
C LYS A 21 4.45 11.85 9.89
N VAL A 22 4.69 10.55 9.90
CA VAL A 22 5.45 9.83 8.87
C VAL A 22 4.68 8.61 8.44
N ASP A 23 4.37 8.52 7.16
CA ASP A 23 3.64 7.40 6.57
C ASP A 23 4.52 6.69 5.54
N PHE A 24 4.99 5.49 5.87
CA PHE A 24 5.75 4.64 4.96
C PHE A 24 4.86 3.75 4.10
N LEU A 25 5.27 3.52 2.86
CA LEU A 25 4.79 2.39 2.08
C LEU A 25 5.54 1.14 2.56
N LEU A 26 4.87 0.31 3.35
CA LEU A 26 5.50 -0.85 3.98
C LEU A 26 5.87 -1.92 2.93
N PRO A 27 7.12 -2.43 2.91
CA PRO A 27 7.59 -3.43 1.97
C PRO A 27 7.13 -4.84 2.39
N VAL A 28 5.82 -5.06 2.40
CA VAL A 28 5.19 -6.34 2.74
C VAL A 28 4.54 -6.98 1.51
N ASN A 29 4.17 -8.26 1.62
CA ASN A 29 3.58 -9.05 0.53
C ASN A 29 4.45 -9.01 -0.74
N GLU A 30 3.86 -8.70 -1.90
CA GLU A 30 4.58 -8.63 -3.18
C GLU A 30 5.69 -7.57 -3.17
N LYS A 31 5.57 -6.53 -2.33
CA LYS A 31 6.55 -5.43 -2.22
C LYS A 31 7.81 -5.82 -1.45
N GLU A 32 7.79 -6.93 -0.72
CA GLU A 32 8.98 -7.49 -0.06
C GLU A 32 10.01 -7.95 -1.10
N ALA A 33 9.55 -8.60 -2.18
CA ALA A 33 10.41 -9.06 -3.26
C ALA A 33 10.62 -8.00 -4.35
N ASN A 34 9.59 -7.22 -4.67
CA ASN A 34 9.67 -6.15 -5.66
C ASN A 34 8.85 -4.94 -5.20
N PHE A 35 9.52 -3.92 -4.67
CA PHE A 35 8.87 -2.70 -4.18
C PHE A 35 8.04 -1.94 -5.24
N MET A 36 8.34 -2.19 -6.53
CA MET A 36 7.61 -1.61 -7.66
C MET A 36 6.45 -2.48 -8.14
N ALA A 37 6.20 -3.65 -7.53
CA ALA A 37 5.05 -4.47 -7.83
C ALA A 37 3.76 -3.69 -7.52
N ILE A 38 2.87 -3.60 -8.50
CA ILE A 38 1.58 -2.91 -8.39
C ILE A 38 0.40 -3.88 -8.40
N ASP A 39 0.66 -5.19 -8.43
CA ASP A 39 -0.38 -6.21 -8.44
C ASP A 39 -1.30 -6.07 -7.23
N ALA A 40 -2.56 -6.44 -7.42
CA ALA A 40 -3.48 -6.51 -6.29
C ALA A 40 -2.96 -7.56 -5.30
N VAL A 41 -2.88 -7.19 -4.03
CA VAL A 41 -2.48 -8.10 -2.95
C VAL A 41 -3.51 -9.23 -2.86
N ASP A 42 -3.04 -10.47 -2.95
CA ASP A 42 -3.89 -11.66 -2.90
C ASP A 42 -4.44 -11.93 -1.51
N TYR A 43 -3.54 -11.93 -0.54
CA TYR A 43 -3.85 -12.11 0.86
C TYR A 43 -3.02 -11.09 1.62
N PRO A 44 -3.65 -10.17 2.38
CA PRO A 44 -2.89 -9.26 3.22
C PRO A 44 -2.06 -10.07 4.22
N CYS A 45 -0.81 -9.67 4.44
CA CYS A 45 -0.01 -10.24 5.52
C CYS A 45 -0.65 -9.95 6.88
N SER A 46 -0.14 -10.63 7.91
CA SER A 46 -0.56 -10.36 9.27
C SER A 46 -0.22 -8.93 9.69
N LEU A 47 -1.09 -8.36 10.53
CA LEU A 47 -0.87 -7.06 11.18
C LEU A 47 0.49 -7.01 11.91
N GLN A 48 0.91 -8.14 12.49
CA GLN A 48 2.20 -8.29 13.14
C GLN A 48 3.38 -8.12 12.16
N LYS A 49 3.28 -8.66 10.93
CA LYS A 49 4.31 -8.48 9.90
C LYS A 49 4.40 -7.03 9.43
N GLU A 50 3.25 -6.35 9.25
CA GLU A 50 3.24 -4.92 8.93
C GLU A 50 3.86 -4.08 10.04
N PHE A 51 3.51 -4.37 11.29
CA PHE A 51 4.09 -3.73 12.46
C PHE A 51 5.61 -3.93 12.55
N GLU A 52 6.11 -5.13 12.31
CA GLU A 52 7.55 -5.43 12.32
C GLU A 52 8.30 -4.71 11.19
N ALA A 53 7.72 -4.66 9.99
CA ALA A 53 8.26 -3.89 8.88
C ALA A 53 8.32 -2.39 9.22
N CYS A 54 7.24 -1.86 9.81
CA CYS A 54 7.16 -0.48 10.25
C CYS A 54 8.17 -0.15 11.35
N CYS A 55 8.34 -1.03 12.35
CA CYS A 55 9.36 -0.90 13.38
C CYS A 55 10.78 -0.87 12.78
N SER A 56 11.05 -1.73 11.80
CA SER A 56 12.35 -1.81 11.13
C SER A 56 12.66 -0.51 10.38
N LEU A 57 11.69 0.00 9.61
CA LEU A 57 11.83 1.28 8.92
C LEU A 57 11.97 2.46 9.88
N THR A 58 11.27 2.43 11.01
CA THR A 58 11.38 3.46 12.05
C THR A 58 12.77 3.46 12.69
N ARG A 59 13.35 2.28 12.96
CA ARG A 59 14.72 2.19 13.47
C ARG A 59 15.72 2.81 12.50
N LEU A 60 15.63 2.44 11.22
CA LEU A 60 16.47 3.02 10.17
C LEU A 60 16.27 4.54 10.06
N LEU A 61 15.03 5.04 10.19
CA LEU A 61 14.76 6.48 10.22
C LEU A 61 15.46 7.18 11.39
N LEU A 62 15.35 6.61 12.60
CA LEU A 62 15.98 7.19 13.78
C LEU A 62 17.50 7.11 13.71
N GLU A 63 18.07 6.04 13.15
CA GLU A 63 19.51 5.93 12.90
C GLU A 63 20.00 6.95 11.86
N GLU A 64 19.22 7.23 10.80
CA GLU A 64 19.56 8.29 9.83
C GLU A 64 19.47 9.70 10.46
N LEU A 65 18.55 9.92 11.41
CA LEU A 65 18.42 11.21 12.11
C LEU A 65 19.48 11.43 13.20
N LEU A 66 19.83 10.38 13.94
CA LEU A 66 20.68 10.47 15.14
C LEU A 66 22.14 10.04 14.89
N GLY A 67 22.40 9.39 13.75
CA GLY A 67 23.68 8.78 13.40
C GLY A 67 23.64 7.25 13.48
N SER A 68 24.29 6.61 12.51
CA SER A 68 24.38 5.15 12.41
C SER A 68 24.97 4.53 13.68
N GLY A 69 24.37 3.44 14.14
CA GLY A 69 24.81 2.75 15.37
C GLY A 69 24.25 3.33 16.67
N THR A 70 23.35 4.32 16.61
CA THR A 70 22.62 4.80 17.77
C THR A 70 21.85 3.66 18.45
N LYS A 71 22.04 3.50 19.77
CA LYS A 71 21.33 2.48 20.54
C LYS A 71 19.87 2.87 20.74
N LEU A 72 18.97 2.12 20.10
CA LEU A 72 17.52 2.35 20.15
C LEU A 72 16.82 1.33 21.05
N LEU A 73 16.10 1.86 22.04
CA LEU A 73 15.24 1.11 22.93
C LEU A 73 13.82 1.03 22.35
N THR A 74 13.11 -0.06 22.66
CA THR A 74 11.71 -0.24 22.27
C THR A 74 10.88 -0.62 23.48
N ARG A 75 9.76 0.07 23.65
CA ARG A 75 8.77 -0.21 24.69
C ARG A 75 7.43 -0.50 24.03
N ARG A 76 6.87 -1.69 24.23
CA ARG A 76 5.50 -2.01 23.81
C ARG A 76 4.50 -1.10 24.54
N VAL A 77 3.47 -0.66 23.82
CA VAL A 77 2.33 0.06 24.38
C VAL A 77 1.20 -0.94 24.54
N GLU A 78 1.16 -1.61 25.69
CA GLU A 78 0.11 -2.57 25.99
C GLU A 78 -1.17 -1.87 26.50
N SER A 79 -2.33 -2.32 26.02
CA SER A 79 -3.58 -2.23 26.79
C SER A 79 -3.63 -3.50 27.63
N GLY A 80 -3.95 -3.36 28.92
CA GLY A 80 -3.87 -4.43 29.91
C GLY A 80 -4.27 -5.83 29.42
N GLY A 81 -3.25 -6.68 29.23
CA GLY A 81 -3.40 -8.12 28.99
C GLY A 81 -3.19 -8.57 27.54
N GLY A 82 -1.94 -8.66 27.08
CA GLY A 82 -1.41 -9.60 26.06
C GLY A 82 -2.02 -9.69 24.64
N GLN A 83 -3.24 -9.20 24.41
CA GLN A 83 -4.02 -9.33 23.17
C GLN A 83 -4.35 -7.96 22.55
N GLY A 84 -3.56 -6.93 22.84
CA GLY A 84 -3.74 -5.60 22.23
C GLY A 84 -3.19 -5.53 20.81
N GLU A 85 -3.74 -4.61 20.01
CA GLU A 85 -3.19 -4.25 18.70
C GLU A 85 -1.72 -3.80 18.84
N PRO A 86 -0.84 -4.20 17.91
CA PRO A 86 0.59 -3.98 18.04
C PRO A 86 0.92 -2.50 17.93
N CYS A 87 1.50 -1.95 19.00
CA CYS A 87 1.95 -0.57 19.07
C CYS A 87 3.17 -0.50 19.98
N CYS A 88 4.16 0.32 19.63
CA CYS A 88 5.34 0.52 20.46
C CYS A 88 5.87 1.96 20.37
N VAL A 89 6.74 2.31 21.31
CA VAL A 89 7.54 3.53 21.24
C VAL A 89 9.00 3.13 21.07
N ILE A 90 9.65 3.69 20.05
CA ILE A 90 11.09 3.53 19.78
C ILE A 90 11.79 4.87 20.07
N TYR A 91 12.87 4.83 20.84
CA TYR A 91 13.59 6.03 21.28
C TYR A 91 15.06 5.70 21.60
N PRO A 92 15.99 6.66 21.44
CA PRO A 92 17.37 6.50 21.91
C PRO A 92 17.46 6.63 23.43
N GLU A 93 18.58 6.23 24.03
CA GLU A 93 18.80 6.39 25.48
C GLU A 93 18.68 7.85 25.95
N SER A 94 19.10 8.81 25.13
CA SER A 94 18.98 10.25 25.40
C SER A 94 17.53 10.74 25.45
N LYS A 95 16.58 9.97 24.89
CA LYS A 95 15.18 10.34 24.71
C LYS A 95 14.97 11.67 23.95
N ALA A 96 15.96 12.13 23.17
CA ALA A 96 15.85 13.38 22.40
C ALA A 96 14.74 13.34 21.33
N VAL A 97 14.41 12.14 20.85
CA VAL A 97 13.29 11.86 19.94
C VAL A 97 12.56 10.61 20.40
N ALA A 98 11.24 10.56 20.21
CA ALA A 98 10.45 9.35 20.39
C ALA A 98 9.58 9.14 19.15
N ALA A 99 9.49 7.89 18.68
CA ALA A 99 8.58 7.49 17.62
C ALA A 99 7.55 6.52 18.18
N ILE A 100 6.28 6.90 18.17
CA ILE A 100 5.19 5.95 18.40
C ILE A 100 4.81 5.31 17.07
N VAL A 101 4.93 4.00 17.01
CA VAL A 101 4.86 3.20 15.79
C VAL A 101 3.56 2.44 15.78
N PHE A 102 2.83 2.56 14.66
CA PHE A 102 1.59 1.87 14.40
C PHE A 102 0.47 2.15 15.43
N PRO A 103 0.30 3.41 15.92
CA PRO A 103 -0.71 3.68 16.92
C PRO A 103 -2.13 3.62 16.34
N THR A 104 -3.04 3.21 17.21
CA THR A 104 -4.49 3.15 16.98
C THR A 104 -5.16 4.28 17.77
N ALA A 105 -6.42 4.61 17.47
CA ALA A 105 -7.06 5.81 18.02
C ALA A 105 -7.22 5.77 19.55
N ASP A 106 -7.37 4.58 20.14
CA ASP A 106 -7.39 4.37 21.59
C ASP A 106 -6.05 4.74 22.27
N ARG A 107 -4.96 4.83 21.50
CA ARG A 107 -3.63 5.24 22.00
C ARG A 107 -3.45 6.75 22.11
N LEU A 108 -4.46 7.54 21.77
CA LEU A 108 -4.39 9.00 21.78
C LEU A 108 -3.96 9.56 23.15
N SER A 109 -4.39 8.94 24.25
CA SER A 109 -4.00 9.37 25.60
C SER A 109 -2.49 9.22 25.85
N GLN A 110 -1.90 8.13 25.37
CA GLN A 110 -0.47 7.85 25.44
C GLN A 110 0.32 8.79 24.51
N ILE A 111 -0.20 9.07 23.31
CA ILE A 111 0.40 10.06 22.39
C ILE A 111 0.42 11.44 23.05
N LYS A 112 -0.69 11.86 23.67
CA LYS A 112 -0.78 13.12 24.43
C LYS A 112 0.22 13.17 25.58
N ALA A 113 0.41 12.06 26.30
CA ALA A 113 1.41 11.98 27.37
C ALA A 113 2.84 12.14 26.84
N LEU A 114 3.17 11.48 25.73
CA LEU A 114 4.48 11.62 25.08
C LEU A 114 4.73 13.06 24.57
N ALA A 115 3.68 13.73 24.09
CA ALA A 115 3.74 15.08 23.53
C ALA A 115 3.88 16.20 24.58
N LYS A 116 3.78 15.87 25.88
CA LYS A 116 3.98 16.80 27.00
C LYS A 116 5.45 16.98 27.38
N GLU A 117 6.34 16.10 26.95
CA GLU A 117 7.77 16.23 27.24
C GLU A 117 8.37 17.36 26.40
N GLU A 118 8.77 18.45 27.07
CA GLU A 118 9.33 19.64 26.43
C GLU A 118 10.67 19.36 25.74
N GLY A 119 10.89 19.98 24.59
CA GLY A 119 12.14 19.86 23.83
C GLY A 119 12.35 18.51 23.12
N ARG A 120 11.49 17.50 23.37
CA ARG A 120 11.57 16.20 22.70
C ARG A 120 10.76 16.18 21.41
N ALA A 121 11.40 15.76 20.32
CA ALA A 121 10.70 15.48 19.07
C ALA A 121 9.82 14.22 19.20
N LEU A 122 8.60 14.28 18.69
CA LEU A 122 7.66 13.15 18.70
C LEU A 122 7.18 12.85 17.27
N LEU A 123 7.41 11.61 16.85
CA LEU A 123 6.98 11.08 15.57
C LEU A 123 5.79 10.14 15.77
N ILE A 124 4.73 10.32 15.01
CA ILE A 124 3.69 9.31 14.76
C ILE A 124 4.05 8.62 13.45
N VAL A 125 4.27 7.31 13.50
CA VAL A 125 4.68 6.54 12.31
C VAL A 125 3.60 5.53 11.93
N ASN A 126 3.10 5.63 10.70
CA ASN A 126 2.05 4.76 10.13
C ASN A 126 0.85 4.54 11.07
N PRO A 127 0.12 5.59 11.49
CA PRO A 127 -1.07 5.44 12.31
C PRO A 127 -2.12 4.57 11.61
N GLN A 128 -2.90 3.81 12.40
CA GLN A 128 -3.87 2.83 11.90
C GLN A 128 -5.29 3.39 11.73
N TRP A 129 -5.55 4.58 12.26
CA TRP A 129 -6.86 5.24 12.11
C TRP A 129 -7.02 5.86 10.73
N ARG A 130 -8.28 6.00 10.30
CA ARG A 130 -8.61 6.73 9.06
C ARG A 130 -9.22 8.08 9.39
N GLU A 131 -8.58 9.15 8.92
CA GLU A 131 -9.08 10.52 9.11
C GLU A 131 -10.30 10.85 8.23
N SER A 132 -10.51 10.09 7.15
CA SER A 132 -11.65 10.24 6.24
C SER A 132 -12.17 8.89 5.70
N GLY A 133 -13.44 8.85 5.29
CA GLY A 133 -14.03 7.70 4.59
C GLY A 133 -14.67 6.61 5.46
N GLN A 134 -14.67 6.75 6.79
CA GLN A 134 -15.46 5.89 7.67
C GLN A 134 -16.75 6.59 8.12
N VAL A 135 -17.85 5.82 8.21
CA VAL A 135 -19.17 6.30 8.66
C VAL A 135 -19.13 6.73 10.13
N VAL A 136 -18.30 6.08 10.94
CA VAL A 136 -18.01 6.42 12.34
C VAL A 136 -16.52 6.70 12.46
N SER A 137 -16.17 7.83 13.06
CA SER A 137 -14.78 8.22 13.30
C SER A 137 -14.18 7.37 14.41
N ASP A 138 -12.96 6.84 14.21
CA ASP A 138 -12.19 6.13 15.25
C ASP A 138 -12.01 6.96 16.55
N PHE A 139 -12.10 8.30 16.44
CA PHE A 139 -12.00 9.25 17.56
C PHE A 139 -13.33 9.60 18.27
N GLY A 140 -14.40 8.83 18.03
CA GLY A 140 -15.71 9.06 18.63
C GLY A 140 -16.49 10.20 17.97
N ILE A 141 -17.39 10.83 18.73
CA ILE A 141 -18.37 11.80 18.23
C ILE A 141 -18.27 13.18 18.91
N GLY A 142 -18.69 14.22 18.18
CA GLY A 142 -18.89 15.56 18.74
C GLY A 142 -17.62 16.24 19.27
N PRO A 143 -17.65 16.86 20.47
CA PRO A 143 -16.52 17.61 21.02
C PRO A 143 -15.24 16.79 21.21
N TRP A 144 -15.36 15.50 21.55
CA TRP A 144 -14.20 14.63 21.77
C TRP A 144 -13.45 14.35 20.48
N LYS A 145 -14.17 14.12 19.38
CA LYS A 145 -13.57 14.00 18.04
C LYS A 145 -12.83 15.28 17.67
N ARG A 146 -13.45 16.45 17.88
CA ARG A 146 -12.81 17.74 17.58
C ARG A 146 -11.51 17.91 18.36
N ALA A 147 -11.53 17.69 19.68
CA ALA A 147 -10.34 17.79 20.52
C ALA A 147 -9.23 16.77 20.15
N ALA A 148 -9.61 15.60 19.63
CA ALA A 148 -8.65 14.63 19.11
C ALA A 148 -8.00 15.12 17.82
N MET A 149 -8.81 15.57 16.86
CA MET A 149 -8.34 16.09 15.58
C MET A 149 -7.51 17.37 15.74
N ASP A 150 -7.92 18.29 16.63
CA ASP A 150 -7.17 19.52 16.93
C ASP A 150 -5.77 19.19 17.48
N PHE A 151 -5.68 18.16 18.33
CA PHE A 151 -4.39 17.68 18.84
C PHE A 151 -3.55 17.03 17.72
N LEU A 152 -4.15 16.16 16.90
CA LEU A 152 -3.45 15.51 15.80
C LEU A 152 -3.00 16.51 14.73
N ALA A 153 -3.75 17.59 14.51
CA ALA A 153 -3.38 18.69 13.62
C ALA A 153 -2.13 19.45 14.09
N THR A 154 -1.68 19.25 15.33
CA THR A 154 -0.37 19.78 15.79
C THR A 154 0.81 18.98 15.24
N PHE A 155 0.58 17.78 14.72
CA PHE A 155 1.58 16.99 14.02
C PHE A 155 1.62 17.41 12.56
N ARG A 156 2.82 17.73 12.10
CA ARG A 156 3.05 18.07 10.70
C ARG A 156 3.23 16.80 9.89
N ASP A 157 2.50 16.66 8.79
CA ASP A 157 2.75 15.63 7.77
C ASP A 157 4.13 15.84 7.16
N SER A 158 5.12 15.15 7.71
CA SER A 158 6.53 15.36 7.36
C SER A 158 6.94 14.50 6.19
N PHE A 159 6.39 13.29 6.08
CA PHE A 159 6.66 12.40 4.96
C PHE A 159 5.46 11.48 4.72
N LEU A 160 5.10 11.30 3.45
CA LEU A 160 4.08 10.36 3.01
C LEU A 160 4.61 9.62 1.78
N LEU A 161 4.65 8.29 1.84
CA LEU A 161 4.71 7.44 0.67
C LEU A 161 3.54 6.47 0.71
N ALA A 162 2.58 6.65 -0.19
CA ALA A 162 1.40 5.80 -0.27
C ALA A 162 1.15 5.34 -1.70
N GLU A 163 0.46 4.23 -1.84
CA GLU A 163 0.03 3.69 -3.13
C GLU A 163 -1.48 3.49 -3.11
N GLN A 164 -2.15 3.93 -4.16
CA GLN A 164 -3.60 3.87 -4.25
C GLN A 164 -4.01 3.34 -5.62
N ARG A 165 -4.90 2.35 -5.60
CA ARG A 165 -5.52 1.82 -6.80
C ARG A 165 -6.79 2.63 -7.08
N ILE A 166 -6.84 3.22 -8.27
CA ILE A 166 -7.96 4.03 -8.75
C ILE A 166 -8.70 3.25 -9.82
N GLY A 167 -10.02 3.14 -9.68
CA GLY A 167 -10.91 2.60 -10.70
C GLY A 167 -10.67 1.13 -11.05
N ALA A 168 -10.78 0.22 -10.07
CA ALA A 168 -10.60 -1.21 -10.32
C ALA A 168 -11.46 -1.70 -11.52
N PRO A 169 -10.89 -2.43 -12.49
CA PRO A 169 -11.64 -2.93 -13.65
C PRO A 169 -12.85 -3.76 -13.18
N GLY A 170 -14.04 -3.39 -13.62
CA GLY A 170 -15.30 -4.04 -13.22
C GLY A 170 -15.98 -3.46 -11.98
N SER A 171 -15.34 -2.56 -11.23
CA SER A 171 -16.03 -1.75 -10.21
C SER A 171 -16.92 -0.71 -10.90
N ILE A 172 -18.03 -0.36 -10.25
CA ILE A 172 -18.97 0.66 -10.74
C ILE A 172 -18.55 2.00 -10.16
N ASP A 173 -18.40 3.01 -11.01
CA ASP A 173 -18.34 4.41 -10.58
C ASP A 173 -19.71 4.77 -9.99
N MET A 174 -19.83 4.80 -8.65
CA MET A 174 -21.11 5.06 -7.99
C MET A 174 -21.68 6.46 -8.27
N ALA A 175 -20.88 7.40 -8.80
CA ALA A 175 -21.37 8.71 -9.20
C ALA A 175 -21.96 8.73 -10.61
N ARG A 176 -21.51 7.83 -11.49
CA ARG A 176 -21.93 7.77 -12.90
C ARG A 176 -22.76 6.56 -13.28
N GLY A 177 -22.73 5.49 -12.47
CA GLY A 177 -23.39 4.21 -12.77
C GLY A 177 -22.64 3.33 -13.79
N ASP A 178 -21.56 3.83 -14.38
CA ASP A 178 -20.77 3.09 -15.37
C ASP A 178 -19.67 2.25 -14.73
N ARG A 179 -19.32 1.12 -15.36
CA ARG A 179 -18.14 0.34 -14.95
C ARG A 179 -16.86 1.08 -15.31
N TYR A 180 -15.85 1.04 -14.44
CA TYR A 180 -14.52 1.52 -14.78
C TYR A 180 -13.97 0.71 -15.97
N ASN A 181 -13.86 1.38 -17.12
CA ASN A 181 -13.25 0.81 -18.33
C ASN A 181 -11.72 0.74 -18.25
N SER A 182 -11.09 1.54 -17.38
CA SER A 182 -9.65 1.49 -17.14
C SER A 182 -9.26 2.08 -15.78
N GLY A 183 -8.68 1.26 -14.91
CA GLY A 183 -8.06 1.70 -13.66
C GLY A 183 -6.60 2.09 -13.80
N GLY A 184 -6.00 2.52 -12.71
CA GLY A 184 -4.57 2.79 -12.60
C GLY A 184 -4.10 2.64 -11.16
N VAL A 185 -2.79 2.47 -10.99
CA VAL A 185 -2.15 2.54 -9.68
C VAL A 185 -1.34 3.82 -9.62
N VAL A 186 -1.61 4.63 -8.60
CA VAL A 186 -0.89 5.88 -8.35
C VAL A 186 -0.06 5.76 -7.09
N ARG A 187 1.12 6.40 -7.09
CA ARG A 187 1.98 6.54 -5.93
C ARG A 187 2.07 8.00 -5.54
N LEU A 188 1.78 8.26 -4.27
CA LEU A 188 1.79 9.58 -3.64
C LEU A 188 3.09 9.71 -2.88
N LEU A 189 3.85 10.76 -3.19
CA LEU A 189 5.06 11.14 -2.46
C LEU A 189 4.86 12.55 -1.90
N GLY A 190 4.72 12.67 -0.59
CA GLY A 190 4.73 13.93 0.14
C GLY A 190 5.98 14.05 1.01
N GLY A 191 6.50 15.27 1.16
CA GLY A 191 7.60 15.53 2.07
C GLY A 191 7.76 17.01 2.38
N HIS A 192 7.80 17.37 3.66
CA HIS A 192 7.95 18.76 4.10
C HIS A 192 9.28 19.37 3.61
N PRO A 193 9.32 20.65 3.16
CA PRO A 193 8.22 21.61 3.01
C PRO A 193 7.47 21.54 1.67
N GLY A 194 7.72 20.52 0.86
CA GLY A 194 7.12 20.36 -0.46
C GLY A 194 5.68 19.87 -0.43
N GLY A 195 5.04 19.93 -1.60
CA GLY A 195 3.72 19.34 -1.83
C GLY A 195 3.77 17.83 -2.01
N HIS A 196 2.65 17.29 -2.50
CA HIS A 196 2.43 15.89 -2.81
C HIS A 196 2.57 15.67 -4.31
N GLU A 197 3.63 14.97 -4.70
CA GLU A 197 3.81 14.51 -6.07
C GLU A 197 3.02 13.21 -6.30
N VAL A 198 2.34 13.14 -7.44
CA VAL A 198 1.58 11.96 -7.84
C VAL A 198 2.22 11.33 -9.05
N TYR A 199 2.57 10.05 -8.94
CA TYR A 199 3.15 9.24 -10.00
C TYR A 199 2.17 8.17 -10.44
N ILE A 200 2.01 7.97 -11.74
CA ILE A 200 1.29 6.82 -12.30
C ILE A 200 2.30 5.69 -12.50
N LEU A 201 1.93 4.47 -12.12
CA LEU A 201 2.79 3.29 -12.19
C LEU A 201 2.35 2.31 -13.29
N ALA A 202 3.33 1.66 -13.90
CA ALA A 202 3.15 0.51 -14.80
C ALA A 202 3.65 -0.79 -14.14
N SER A 203 3.17 -1.96 -14.62
CA SER A 203 3.48 -3.28 -14.04
C SER A 203 4.95 -3.68 -14.15
N ASN A 204 5.68 -3.13 -15.13
CA ASN A 204 7.12 -3.30 -15.26
C ASN A 204 7.94 -2.43 -14.28
N GLY A 205 7.28 -1.72 -13.37
CA GLY A 205 7.91 -0.83 -12.40
C GLY A 205 8.25 0.57 -12.93
N SER A 206 7.93 0.88 -14.19
CA SER A 206 8.07 2.24 -14.71
C SER A 206 7.08 3.18 -14.02
N SER A 207 7.45 4.45 -13.90
CA SER A 207 6.58 5.48 -13.34
C SER A 207 6.73 6.81 -14.07
N GLN A 208 5.66 7.61 -14.06
CA GLN A 208 5.68 8.96 -14.61
C GLN A 208 4.91 9.90 -13.69
N ARG A 209 5.48 11.07 -13.40
CA ARG A 209 4.80 12.10 -12.60
C ARG A 209 3.61 12.65 -13.39
N ALA A 210 2.44 12.58 -12.80
CA ALA A 210 1.18 13.06 -13.39
C ALA A 210 0.77 14.43 -12.85
N GLY A 211 1.13 14.76 -11.60
CA GLY A 211 0.75 16.03 -11.01
C GLY A 211 1.41 16.31 -9.66
N MET A 212 1.09 17.49 -9.11
CA MET A 212 1.53 17.94 -7.80
C MET A 212 0.37 18.64 -7.09
N PHE A 213 0.21 18.40 -5.80
CA PHE A 213 -0.83 18.99 -4.94
C PHE A 213 -0.18 19.65 -3.73
N GLN A 214 -0.78 20.70 -3.18
CA GLN A 214 -0.28 21.29 -1.93
C GLN A 214 -0.60 20.42 -0.71
N HIS A 215 -1.76 19.77 -0.72
CA HIS A 215 -2.22 18.84 0.33
C HIS A 215 -2.35 17.43 -0.23
N ALA A 216 -2.47 16.44 0.66
CA ALA A 216 -2.70 15.06 0.23
C ALA A 216 -4.00 14.99 -0.59
N PRO A 217 -3.94 14.55 -1.87
CA PRO A 217 -5.10 14.57 -2.74
C PRO A 217 -6.14 13.51 -2.33
N SER A 218 -7.41 13.85 -2.48
CA SER A 218 -8.53 12.94 -2.29
C SER A 218 -8.64 11.91 -3.41
N TYR A 219 -9.39 10.82 -3.16
CA TYR A 219 -9.67 9.82 -4.19
C TYR A 219 -10.23 10.44 -5.48
N ARG A 220 -11.15 11.41 -5.35
CA ARG A 220 -11.78 12.08 -6.50
C ARG A 220 -10.79 12.92 -7.30
N GLU A 221 -9.88 13.63 -6.62
CA GLU A 221 -8.83 14.40 -7.29
C GLU A 221 -7.86 13.48 -8.03
N LEU A 222 -7.51 12.33 -7.45
CA LEU A 222 -6.67 11.32 -8.11
C LEU A 222 -7.36 10.67 -9.30
N GLU A 223 -8.67 10.45 -9.22
CA GLU A 223 -9.46 9.97 -10.34
C GLU A 223 -9.50 10.98 -11.48
N GLN A 224 -9.73 12.25 -11.18
CA GLN A 224 -9.70 13.32 -12.16
C GLN A 224 -8.31 13.46 -12.79
N LEU A 225 -7.24 13.45 -11.99
CA LEU A 225 -5.86 13.48 -12.48
C LEU A 225 -5.57 12.33 -13.45
N LEU A 226 -6.05 11.12 -13.15
CA LEU A 226 -5.85 9.97 -14.02
C LEU A 226 -6.60 10.12 -15.36
N ARG A 227 -7.80 10.69 -15.34
CA ARG A 227 -8.57 11.01 -16.56
C ARG A 227 -7.83 12.05 -17.41
N ASP A 228 -7.34 13.12 -16.79
CA ASP A 228 -6.63 14.20 -17.47
C ASP A 228 -5.29 13.71 -18.06
N ALA A 229 -4.55 12.89 -17.31
CA ALA A 229 -3.33 12.26 -17.77
C ALA A 229 -3.56 11.37 -19.02
N ARG A 230 -4.68 10.63 -19.06
CA ARG A 230 -5.05 9.82 -20.24
C ARG A 230 -5.40 10.69 -21.42
N ALA A 231 -6.15 11.77 -21.22
CA ALA A 231 -6.49 12.73 -22.27
C ALA A 231 -5.22 13.40 -22.83
N ALA A 232 -4.24 13.68 -21.97
CA ALA A 232 -2.92 14.19 -22.33
C ALA A 232 -1.99 13.14 -22.96
N LYS A 233 -2.42 11.87 -23.04
CA LYS A 233 -1.66 10.75 -23.61
C LYS A 233 -0.25 10.60 -23.02
N LEU A 234 -0.14 10.67 -21.69
CA LEU A 234 1.15 10.42 -21.04
C LEU A 234 1.72 9.05 -21.43
N ASP A 235 3.01 9.01 -21.75
CA ASP A 235 3.72 7.82 -22.25
C ASP A 235 3.56 6.59 -21.34
N ILE A 236 3.39 6.80 -20.04
CA ILE A 236 3.18 5.73 -19.06
C ILE A 236 2.02 4.81 -19.40
N PHE A 237 0.97 5.30 -20.09
CA PHE A 237 -0.14 4.45 -20.50
C PHE A 237 0.23 3.51 -21.64
N GLU A 238 1.09 3.95 -22.56
CA GLU A 238 1.65 3.10 -23.61
C GLU A 238 2.63 2.08 -23.03
N VAL A 239 3.48 2.51 -22.09
CA VAL A 239 4.38 1.62 -21.35
C VAL A 239 3.58 0.56 -20.58
N ALA A 240 2.52 0.96 -19.87
CA ALA A 240 1.65 0.03 -19.16
C ALA A 240 0.94 -0.95 -20.10
N ARG A 241 0.51 -0.49 -21.27
CA ARG A 241 -0.11 -1.35 -22.29
C ARG A 241 0.88 -2.39 -22.82
N ARG A 242 2.10 -1.99 -23.18
CA ARG A 242 3.16 -2.90 -23.65
C ARG A 242 3.57 -3.89 -22.57
N ALA A 243 3.78 -3.42 -21.34
CA ALA A 243 4.10 -4.27 -20.21
C ALA A 243 3.00 -5.31 -19.96
N SER A 244 1.73 -4.94 -20.09
CA SER A 244 0.62 -5.89 -19.93
C SER A 244 0.60 -6.98 -21.01
N VAL A 245 1.03 -6.68 -22.24
CA VAL A 245 1.15 -7.65 -23.34
C VAL A 245 2.39 -8.53 -23.15
N GLN A 246 3.55 -7.95 -22.84
CA GLN A 246 4.78 -8.71 -22.61
C GLN A 246 4.66 -9.65 -21.41
N PHE A 247 3.98 -9.27 -20.33
CA PHE A 247 3.70 -10.17 -19.22
C PHE A 247 2.75 -11.32 -19.61
N ALA A 248 1.93 -11.16 -20.66
CA ALA A 248 1.14 -12.25 -21.20
C ALA A 248 2.01 -13.22 -22.03
N ASP A 249 2.95 -12.69 -22.83
CA ASP A 249 3.86 -13.49 -23.66
C ASP A 249 5.00 -14.16 -22.85
N ASP A 250 5.58 -13.52 -21.85
CA ASP A 250 6.61 -14.14 -20.98
C ASP A 250 6.03 -15.31 -20.14
N SER A 251 4.70 -15.36 -20.01
CA SER A 251 3.99 -16.46 -19.37
C SER A 251 3.69 -17.64 -20.30
N SER A 252 3.90 -17.47 -21.62
CA SER A 252 3.73 -18.49 -22.66
C SER A 252 5.07 -19.02 -23.22
N ASP A 253 6.19 -18.32 -23.03
CA ASP A 253 7.48 -18.65 -23.68
C ASP A 253 8.43 -19.56 -22.84
N ARG A 254 7.91 -20.24 -21.81
CA ARG A 254 8.61 -21.41 -21.23
C ARG A 254 8.17 -22.69 -21.96
N THR A 255 8.66 -22.87 -23.18
CA THR A 255 8.54 -24.13 -23.93
C THR A 255 9.76 -25.02 -23.64
N ASP A 256 9.51 -26.19 -23.03
CA ASP A 256 10.39 -27.37 -23.16
C ASP A 256 9.97 -28.21 -24.38
N PRO A 257 10.91 -28.94 -25.03
CA PRO A 257 10.68 -29.58 -26.31
C PRO A 257 10.08 -30.99 -26.20
N ALA A 258 9.31 -31.34 -27.24
CA ALA A 258 8.94 -32.69 -27.71
C ALA A 258 7.95 -33.53 -26.87
N SER A 259 6.75 -33.77 -27.41
CA SER A 259 6.38 -35.05 -28.05
C SER A 259 4.87 -35.20 -28.34
N SER A 260 4.59 -35.42 -29.63
CA SER A 260 3.63 -36.36 -30.24
C SER A 260 2.10 -36.31 -29.94
N THR A 261 1.36 -35.94 -30.99
CA THR A 261 0.19 -36.62 -31.62
C THR A 261 -0.87 -37.30 -30.75
N GLY A 262 -2.13 -36.88 -30.94
CA GLY A 262 -3.33 -37.67 -30.67
C GLY A 262 -4.63 -36.88 -30.88
N GLU A 263 -5.37 -37.20 -31.94
CA GLU A 263 -6.72 -36.72 -32.27
C GLU A 263 -7.78 -37.20 -31.26
N GLY A 264 -8.91 -36.49 -31.15
CA GLY A 264 -10.13 -37.02 -30.50
C GLY A 264 -11.10 -35.94 -29.99
N ALA A 265 -12.37 -36.07 -30.38
CA ALA A 265 -13.41 -35.03 -30.35
C ALA A 265 -14.39 -35.08 -29.15
N ASP A 266 -15.04 -33.93 -28.92
CA ASP A 266 -16.46 -33.70 -28.58
C ASP A 266 -17.04 -33.94 -27.14
N GLY A 267 -17.94 -33.02 -26.71
CA GLY A 267 -19.01 -33.33 -25.74
C GLY A 267 -19.13 -32.57 -24.39
N GLY A 268 -19.69 -31.34 -24.40
CA GLY A 268 -20.68 -30.75 -23.46
C GLY A 268 -20.69 -31.00 -21.92
N GLY A 269 -20.28 -29.96 -21.17
CA GLY A 269 -20.49 -29.67 -19.73
C GLY A 269 -19.65 -28.44 -19.36
N PRO A 270 -19.79 -27.73 -18.21
CA PRO A 270 -18.75 -26.79 -17.77
C PRO A 270 -17.50 -27.63 -17.51
N GLY A 271 -16.70 -27.78 -18.56
CA GLY A 271 -15.72 -28.86 -18.68
C GLY A 271 -14.72 -28.80 -17.56
N SER A 272 -14.47 -29.95 -16.93
CA SER A 272 -13.33 -30.16 -16.05
C SER A 272 -12.07 -29.77 -16.81
N LEU A 273 -11.55 -28.57 -16.55
CA LEU A 273 -10.30 -28.11 -17.13
C LEU A 273 -9.22 -29.07 -16.67
N SER A 274 -8.52 -29.72 -17.60
CA SER A 274 -7.37 -30.54 -17.23
C SER A 274 -6.25 -29.66 -16.68
N GLU A 275 -5.36 -30.21 -15.86
CA GLU A 275 -4.23 -29.44 -15.33
C GLU A 275 -3.38 -28.83 -16.45
N ALA A 276 -3.18 -29.57 -17.55
CA ALA A 276 -2.48 -29.09 -18.74
C ALA A 276 -3.19 -27.92 -19.41
N GLN A 277 -4.53 -27.93 -19.46
CA GLN A 277 -5.31 -26.80 -19.96
C GLN A 277 -5.14 -25.58 -19.06
N ILE A 278 -5.18 -25.75 -17.73
CA ILE A 278 -4.98 -24.66 -16.77
C ILE A 278 -3.57 -24.07 -16.89
N ASP A 279 -2.55 -24.90 -17.08
CA ASP A 279 -1.17 -24.43 -17.25
C ASP A 279 -0.96 -23.64 -18.54
N ALA A 280 -1.68 -24.00 -19.61
CA ALA A 280 -1.65 -23.29 -20.89
C ALA A 280 -2.47 -21.99 -20.89
N MET A 281 -3.29 -21.72 -19.87
CA MET A 281 -4.11 -20.49 -19.84
C MET A 281 -3.26 -19.24 -19.62
N ASP A 282 -3.63 -18.19 -20.35
CA ASP A 282 -3.14 -16.83 -20.14
C ASP A 282 -3.78 -16.19 -18.89
N ALA A 283 -3.23 -15.07 -18.45
CA ALA A 283 -3.69 -14.38 -17.24
C ALA A 283 -5.14 -13.88 -17.34
N VAL A 284 -5.68 -13.67 -18.54
CA VAL A 284 -7.06 -13.21 -18.74
C VAL A 284 -8.03 -14.38 -18.61
N SER A 285 -7.70 -15.51 -19.22
CA SER A 285 -8.47 -16.74 -19.19
C SER A 285 -8.50 -17.35 -17.79
N LEU A 286 -7.36 -17.37 -17.08
CA LEU A 286 -7.31 -17.81 -15.67
C LEU A 286 -8.26 -16.99 -14.79
N ARG A 287 -8.25 -15.65 -14.92
CA ARG A 287 -9.13 -14.78 -14.14
C ARG A 287 -10.60 -14.98 -14.50
N ARG A 288 -10.91 -15.17 -15.79
CA ARG A 288 -12.28 -15.45 -16.24
C ARG A 288 -12.78 -16.78 -15.70
N SER A 289 -11.95 -17.82 -15.72
CA SER A 289 -12.29 -19.13 -15.16
C SER A 289 -12.46 -19.06 -13.64
N LEU A 290 -11.52 -18.45 -12.92
CA LEU A 290 -11.65 -18.26 -11.46
C LEU A 290 -12.91 -17.47 -11.08
N ALA A 291 -13.26 -16.43 -11.85
CA ALA A 291 -14.52 -15.71 -11.66
C ALA A 291 -15.76 -16.60 -11.86
N ALA A 292 -15.72 -17.52 -12.82
CA ALA A 292 -16.81 -18.49 -13.03
C ALA A 292 -16.95 -19.47 -11.85
N TYR A 293 -15.84 -19.81 -11.18
CA TYR A 293 -15.83 -20.57 -9.93
C TYR A 293 -16.09 -19.71 -8.68
N SER A 294 -16.42 -18.41 -8.83
CA SER A 294 -16.58 -17.46 -7.71
C SER A 294 -15.37 -17.35 -6.78
N LEU A 295 -14.16 -17.55 -7.34
CA LEU A 295 -12.89 -17.50 -6.62
C LEU A 295 -12.14 -16.17 -6.86
N PRO A 296 -11.22 -15.80 -5.96
CA PRO A 296 -10.40 -14.60 -6.12
C PRO A 296 -9.62 -14.59 -7.45
N THR A 297 -9.71 -13.47 -8.18
CA THR A 297 -9.06 -13.27 -9.50
C THR A 297 -7.82 -12.36 -9.45
N SER A 298 -7.44 -11.90 -8.26
CA SER A 298 -6.18 -11.21 -8.02
C SER A 298 -5.02 -12.21 -8.00
N GLY A 299 -3.80 -11.70 -8.25
CA GLY A 299 -2.57 -12.44 -8.00
C GLY A 299 -1.65 -12.64 -9.18
N ARG A 300 -0.47 -13.22 -8.89
CA ARG A 300 0.47 -13.69 -9.91
C ARG A 300 -0.12 -14.87 -10.67
N VAL A 301 0.22 -15.00 -11.96
CA VAL A 301 -0.27 -16.07 -12.85
C VAL A 301 -0.05 -17.46 -12.25
N ALA A 302 1.11 -17.72 -11.64
CA ALA A 302 1.39 -18.99 -10.97
C ALA A 302 0.38 -19.33 -9.86
N LYS A 303 0.02 -18.35 -9.02
CA LYS A 303 -0.98 -18.53 -7.96
C LYS A 303 -2.40 -18.64 -8.51
N LEU A 304 -2.72 -17.94 -9.60
CA LEU A 304 -4.00 -18.08 -10.29
C LEU A 304 -4.16 -19.50 -10.86
N ARG A 305 -3.09 -20.07 -11.42
CA ARG A 305 -3.07 -21.46 -11.90
C ARG A 305 -3.27 -22.45 -10.77
N GLU A 306 -2.48 -22.33 -9.70
CA GLU A 306 -2.58 -23.19 -8.51
C GLU A 306 -4.00 -23.16 -7.92
N ARG A 307 -4.58 -21.97 -7.76
CA ARG A 307 -5.95 -21.79 -7.25
C ARG A 307 -7.00 -22.41 -8.17
N LEU A 308 -6.85 -22.29 -9.48
CA LEU A 308 -7.79 -22.90 -10.43
C LEU A 308 -7.65 -24.44 -10.43
N LYS A 309 -6.43 -24.97 -10.30
CA LYS A 309 -6.19 -26.41 -10.13
C LYS A 309 -6.86 -26.94 -8.86
N GLU A 310 -6.67 -26.27 -7.73
CA GLU A 310 -7.34 -26.64 -6.47
C GLU A 310 -8.86 -26.59 -6.55
N ALA A 311 -9.41 -25.62 -7.29
CA ALA A 311 -10.84 -25.46 -7.49
C ALA A 311 -11.45 -26.57 -8.34
N VAL A 312 -10.75 -26.99 -9.38
CA VAL A 312 -11.19 -28.07 -10.28
C VAL A 312 -10.97 -29.45 -9.66
N ALA A 313 -10.01 -29.59 -8.74
CA ALA A 313 -9.75 -30.82 -8.00
C ALA A 313 -10.72 -31.08 -6.84
N LYS A 314 -11.48 -30.07 -6.38
CA LYS A 314 -12.53 -30.23 -5.37
C LYS A 314 -13.87 -30.56 -6.07
N PRO A 315 -14.50 -31.71 -5.76
CA PRO A 315 -15.79 -32.10 -6.34
C PRO A 315 -16.94 -31.20 -5.89
#